data_AF-A0A1G9B6I1-F1
#
_entry.id   AF-A0A1G9B6I1-F1
#
_cell.length_a   1.000
_cell.length_b   1.000
_cell.length_c   1.000
_cell.angle_alpha   90.00
_cell.angle_beta   90.00
_cell.angle_gamma   90.00
#
_symmetry.space_group_name_H-M   'P 1'
#
loop_
_entity.id
_entity.type
_entity.pdbx_description
1 polymer ?
#
loop_
_entity_poly.entity_id
_entity_poly.type
_entity_poly.pdbx_seq_one_letter_code
_entity_poly.pdbx_strand_id
1 'polypeptide(L)'
;MNIHRKPTDVEQVIAYMQQPATLTLTGKLQEKLERWDCCDNLIRQYGRYSTVVEMLMKKFGCSKATAYRDIQATEQVFGSINRTQKEYWRMILREMMLETRDLAKQNEDLRTMTAAEKNLMQLMQLDQQDPELPDYSELQPADITLGFFPELLKVELPEEKELKRQIAKLKEVKRKTNLNVDQLEEAKIIP
;
A
#
# COMPACT_ATOMS: atom_id res chain seq x y z
N MET A 1 -9.10 -11.90 -26.09
CA MET A 1 -10.44 -12.45 -25.77
C MET A 1 -10.72 -12.09 -24.32
N ASN A 2 -11.34 -10.92 -24.08
CA ASN A 2 -11.54 -10.40 -22.72
C ASN A 2 -12.93 -10.86 -22.23
N ILE A 3 -12.95 -11.91 -21.42
CA ILE A 3 -14.17 -12.37 -20.75
C ILE A 3 -14.48 -11.32 -19.68
N HIS A 4 -15.53 -10.51 -19.86
CA HIS A 4 -16.04 -9.62 -18.81
C HIS A 4 -16.60 -10.45 -17.65
N ARG A 5 -15.72 -10.89 -16.75
CA ARG A 5 -16.12 -11.49 -15.47
C ARG A 5 -16.67 -10.36 -14.60
N LYS A 6 -17.88 -10.54 -14.05
CA LYS A 6 -18.40 -9.61 -13.04
C LYS A 6 -17.45 -9.60 -11.83
N PRO A 7 -17.03 -8.43 -11.35
CA PRO A 7 -16.14 -8.34 -10.20
C PRO A 7 -16.81 -8.98 -8.99
N THR A 8 -16.07 -9.83 -8.28
CA THR A 8 -16.55 -10.49 -7.07
C THR A 8 -16.80 -9.48 -5.96
N ASP A 9 -17.63 -9.85 -4.99
CA ASP A 9 -17.96 -8.97 -3.86
C ASP A 9 -16.71 -8.50 -3.11
N VAL A 10 -15.70 -9.37 -2.99
CA VAL A 10 -14.39 -9.06 -2.38
C VAL A 10 -13.64 -8.01 -3.20
N GLU A 11 -13.54 -8.19 -4.53
CA GLU A 11 -12.86 -7.23 -5.41
C GLU A 11 -13.53 -5.85 -5.39
N GLN A 12 -14.87 -5.81 -5.34
CA GLN A 12 -15.63 -4.56 -5.25
C GLN A 12 -15.36 -3.83 -3.93
N VAL A 13 -15.31 -4.56 -2.81
CA VAL A 13 -14.99 -3.98 -1.49
C VAL A 13 -13.54 -3.50 -1.44
N ILE A 14 -12.58 -4.25 -1.99
CA ILE A 14 -11.18 -3.83 -2.06
C ILE A 14 -11.05 -2.52 -2.85
N ALA A 15 -11.71 -2.43 -4.02
CA ALA A 15 -11.70 -1.22 -4.84
C ALA A 15 -12.31 -0.02 -4.08
N TYR A 16 -13.41 -0.24 -3.36
CA TYR A 16 -14.03 0.79 -2.50
C TYR A 16 -13.08 1.26 -1.39
N MET A 17 -12.42 0.34 -0.68
CA MET A 17 -11.53 0.70 0.43
C MET A 17 -10.24 1.40 -0.05
N GLN A 18 -9.79 1.15 -1.28
CA GLN A 18 -8.65 1.84 -1.89
C GLN A 18 -9.02 3.24 -2.41
N GLN A 19 -10.24 3.43 -2.92
CA GLN A 19 -10.73 4.69 -3.49
C GLN A 19 -12.14 5.04 -2.98
N PRO A 20 -12.28 5.40 -1.69
CA PRO A 20 -13.58 5.58 -1.06
C PRO A 20 -14.40 6.75 -1.62
N ALA A 21 -13.76 7.70 -2.33
CA ALA A 21 -14.43 8.88 -2.88
C ALA A 21 -15.19 8.61 -4.20
N THR A 22 -14.95 7.47 -4.86
CA THR A 22 -15.39 7.28 -6.26
C THR A 22 -16.49 6.22 -6.41
N LEU A 23 -16.70 5.36 -5.41
CA LEU A 23 -17.59 4.20 -5.50
C LEU A 23 -18.60 4.18 -4.36
N THR A 24 -19.88 3.99 -4.68
CA THR A 24 -20.94 3.76 -3.68
C THR A 24 -21.23 2.26 -3.62
N LEU A 25 -21.10 1.65 -2.45
CA LEU A 25 -21.45 0.24 -2.25
C LEU A 25 -22.97 0.05 -2.28
N THR A 26 -23.42 -1.08 -2.82
CA THR A 26 -24.83 -1.51 -2.69
C THR A 26 -25.11 -1.92 -1.25
N GLY A 27 -26.35 -1.75 -0.77
CA GLY A 27 -26.71 -2.04 0.64
C GLY A 27 -26.33 -3.46 1.11
N LYS A 28 -26.48 -4.47 0.23
CA LYS A 28 -26.04 -5.85 0.54
C LYS A 28 -24.53 -6.00 0.69
N LEU A 29 -23.75 -5.22 -0.06
CA LEU A 29 -22.29 -5.23 0.05
C LEU A 29 -21.83 -4.50 1.32
N GLN A 30 -22.57 -3.47 1.72
CA GLN A 30 -22.33 -2.74 2.96
C GLN A 30 -22.58 -3.62 4.19
N GLU A 31 -23.65 -4.42 4.21
CA GLU A 31 -23.88 -5.43 5.25
C GLU A 31 -22.75 -6.47 5.33
N LYS A 32 -22.21 -6.89 4.17
CA LYS A 32 -21.05 -7.80 4.12
C LYS A 32 -19.80 -7.13 4.66
N LEU A 33 -19.55 -5.88 4.29
CA LEU A 33 -18.41 -5.11 4.78
C LEU A 33 -18.48 -4.93 6.30
N GLU A 34 -19.65 -4.59 6.86
CA GLU A 34 -19.83 -4.48 8.32
C GLU A 34 -19.55 -5.82 9.02
N ARG A 35 -20.00 -6.93 8.42
CA ARG A 35 -19.72 -8.27 8.96
C ARG A 35 -18.24 -8.64 8.86
N TRP A 36 -17.55 -8.29 7.78
CA TRP A 36 -16.12 -8.53 7.59
C TRP A 36 -15.28 -7.63 8.51
N ASP A 37 -15.67 -6.39 8.72
CA ASP A 37 -15.02 -5.48 9.67
C ASP A 37 -15.18 -5.99 11.11
N CYS A 38 -16.36 -6.47 11.48
CA CYS A 38 -16.54 -7.18 12.75
C CYS A 38 -15.70 -8.45 12.83
N CYS A 39 -15.58 -9.20 11.73
CA CYS A 39 -14.74 -10.40 11.66
C CYS A 39 -13.27 -10.07 11.89
N ASP A 40 -12.73 -9.03 11.23
CA ASP A 40 -11.35 -8.58 11.40
C ASP A 40 -11.08 -8.21 12.86
N ASN A 41 -11.97 -7.42 13.47
CA ASN A 41 -11.86 -7.07 14.89
C ASN A 41 -11.85 -8.29 15.82
N LEU A 42 -12.73 -9.28 15.56
CA LEU A 42 -12.76 -10.52 16.35
C LEU A 42 -11.51 -11.38 16.15
N ILE A 43 -10.99 -11.46 14.92
CA ILE A 43 -9.73 -12.16 14.64
C ILE A 43 -8.58 -11.49 15.39
N ARG A 44 -8.49 -10.16 15.37
CA ARG A 44 -7.46 -9.41 16.11
C ARG A 44 -7.58 -9.58 17.63
N GLN A 45 -8.80 -9.68 18.15
CA GLN A 45 -9.03 -9.76 19.59
C GLN A 45 -8.80 -11.17 20.15
N TYR A 46 -9.21 -12.21 19.43
CA TYR A 46 -9.24 -13.58 19.95
C TYR A 46 -8.29 -14.54 19.25
N GLY A 47 -7.83 -14.25 18.02
CA GLY A 47 -6.89 -15.08 17.24
C GLY A 47 -7.44 -16.45 16.77
N ARG A 48 -8.44 -17.01 17.46
CA ARG A 48 -8.94 -18.37 17.24
C ARG A 48 -10.18 -18.40 16.34
N TYR A 49 -10.04 -18.98 15.16
CA TYR A 49 -11.11 -19.00 14.15
C TYR A 49 -12.38 -19.72 14.60
N SER A 50 -12.28 -20.79 15.39
CA SER A 50 -13.48 -21.46 15.92
C SER A 50 -14.30 -20.55 16.83
N THR A 51 -13.63 -19.75 17.67
CA THR A 51 -14.27 -18.79 18.57
C THR A 51 -14.86 -17.62 17.79
N VAL A 52 -14.13 -17.10 16.79
CA VAL A 52 -14.63 -16.06 15.88
C VAL A 52 -15.88 -16.53 15.13
N VAL A 53 -15.89 -17.77 14.63
CA VAL A 53 -17.05 -18.37 13.95
C VAL A 53 -18.26 -18.41 14.87
N GLU A 54 -18.12 -18.89 16.11
CA GLU A 54 -19.22 -18.94 17.07
C GLU A 54 -19.77 -17.54 17.39
N MET A 55 -18.88 -16.55 17.55
CA MET A 55 -19.26 -15.16 17.79
C MET A 55 -19.95 -14.51 16.59
N LEU A 56 -19.47 -14.76 15.37
CA LEU A 56 -20.11 -14.29 14.13
C LEU A 56 -21.50 -14.90 13.94
N MET A 57 -21.64 -16.21 14.19
CA MET A 57 -22.92 -16.90 14.14
C MET A 57 -23.90 -16.30 15.14
N LYS A 58 -23.46 -16.02 16.37
CA LYS A 58 -24.30 -15.42 17.42
C LYS A 58 -24.69 -13.97 17.10
N LYS A 59 -23.77 -13.17 16.54
CA LYS A 59 -23.99 -11.74 16.27
C LYS A 59 -24.82 -11.49 15.01
N PHE A 60 -24.59 -12.26 13.95
CA PHE A 60 -25.20 -12.03 12.63
C PHE A 60 -26.19 -13.12 12.20
N GLY A 61 -26.40 -14.16 13.02
CA GLY A 61 -27.32 -15.26 12.71
C GLY A 61 -26.93 -16.07 11.47
N CYS A 62 -25.67 -16.00 11.03
CA CYS A 62 -25.21 -16.69 9.83
C CYS A 62 -24.91 -18.18 10.12
N SER A 63 -24.87 -19.00 9.07
CA SER A 63 -24.46 -20.41 9.21
C SER A 63 -22.95 -20.53 9.41
N LYS A 64 -22.51 -21.63 10.03
CA LYS A 64 -21.09 -21.95 10.23
C LYS A 64 -20.28 -21.86 8.92
N ALA A 65 -20.83 -22.39 7.83
CA ALA A 65 -20.19 -22.34 6.52
C ALA A 65 -20.05 -20.91 5.98
N THR A 66 -21.04 -20.05 6.23
CA THR A 66 -20.98 -18.63 5.85
C THR A 66 -19.96 -17.88 6.69
N ALA A 67 -19.90 -18.11 8.00
CA ALA A 67 -18.90 -17.50 8.87
C ALA A 67 -17.45 -17.85 8.44
N TYR A 68 -17.17 -19.10 8.07
CA TYR A 68 -15.85 -19.46 7.52
C TYR A 68 -15.54 -18.76 6.19
N ARG A 69 -16.53 -18.61 5.30
CA ARG A 69 -16.34 -17.84 4.06
C ARG A 69 -16.10 -16.36 4.34
N ASP A 70 -16.75 -15.81 5.37
CA ASP A 70 -16.54 -14.43 5.80
C ASP A 70 -15.13 -14.22 6.35
N ILE A 71 -14.58 -15.19 7.10
CA ILE A 71 -13.17 -15.15 7.54
C ILE A 71 -12.23 -15.10 6.33
N GLN A 72 -12.42 -15.98 5.35
CA GLN A 72 -11.60 -15.98 4.14
C GLN A 72 -11.72 -14.68 3.33
N ALA A 73 -12.94 -14.13 3.22
CA ALA A 73 -13.17 -12.86 2.55
C ALA A 73 -12.48 -11.70 3.31
N THR A 74 -12.56 -11.71 4.65
CA THR A 74 -11.91 -10.73 5.53
C THR A 74 -10.40 -10.74 5.34
N GLU A 75 -9.77 -11.91 5.33
CA GLU A 75 -8.33 -12.07 5.05
C GLU A 75 -7.93 -11.50 3.69
N GLN A 76 -8.76 -11.71 2.66
CA GLN A 76 -8.50 -11.17 1.32
C GLN A 76 -8.69 -9.66 1.25
N VAL A 77 -9.74 -9.12 1.85
CA VAL A 77 -10.04 -7.69 1.86
C VAL A 77 -8.99 -6.92 2.66
N PHE A 78 -8.88 -7.19 3.95
CA PHE A 78 -8.01 -6.43 4.84
C PHE A 78 -6.53 -6.78 4.65
N GLY A 79 -6.22 -7.99 4.18
CA GLY A 79 -4.86 -8.39 3.83
C GLY A 79 -4.35 -7.84 2.50
N SER A 80 -5.23 -7.35 1.60
CA SER A 80 -4.82 -6.71 0.34
C SER A 80 -4.64 -5.19 0.46
N ILE A 81 -5.35 -4.56 1.39
CA ILE A 81 -5.27 -3.10 1.65
C ILE A 81 -4.01 -2.78 2.45
N ASN A 82 -3.68 -3.63 3.42
CA ASN A 82 -2.46 -3.51 4.19
C ASN A 82 -1.33 -4.29 3.48
N ARG A 83 -0.27 -3.60 3.01
CA ARG A 83 0.98 -4.19 2.46
C ARG A 83 1.68 -5.22 3.39
N THR A 84 1.12 -5.42 4.58
CA THR A 84 1.53 -6.31 5.66
C THR A 84 0.77 -7.64 5.67
N GLN A 85 0.47 -8.24 4.52
CA GLN A 85 -0.10 -9.60 4.47
C GLN A 85 0.70 -10.56 5.37
N LYS A 86 2.04 -10.52 5.31
CA LYS A 86 2.91 -11.34 6.16
C LYS A 86 2.83 -10.96 7.64
N GLU A 87 2.74 -9.67 7.98
CA GLU A 87 2.68 -9.23 9.38
C GLU A 87 1.33 -9.59 10.02
N TYR A 88 0.25 -9.47 9.25
CA TYR A 88 -1.08 -9.91 9.68
C TYR A 88 -1.08 -11.41 10.01
N TRP A 89 -0.52 -12.23 9.12
CA TRP A 89 -0.37 -13.67 9.37
C TRP A 89 0.61 -13.98 10.50
N ARG A 90 1.71 -13.21 10.67
CA ARG A 90 2.62 -13.34 11.81
C ARG A 90 1.89 -13.11 13.12
N MET A 91 1.05 -12.08 13.20
CA MET A 91 0.28 -11.79 14.41
C MET A 91 -0.68 -12.93 14.75
N ILE A 92 -1.42 -13.46 13.77
CA ILE A 92 -2.34 -14.58 13.98
C ILE A 92 -1.58 -15.85 14.39
N LEU A 93 -0.50 -16.19 13.67
CA LEU A 93 0.33 -17.36 13.96
C LEU A 93 0.97 -17.26 15.34
N ARG A 94 1.39 -16.07 15.77
CA ARG A 94 1.93 -15.81 17.10
C ARG A 94 0.92 -16.20 18.17
N GLU A 95 -0.33 -15.74 18.08
CA GLU A 95 -1.37 -16.07 19.05
C GLU A 95 -1.67 -17.57 19.08
N MET A 96 -1.79 -18.22 17.91
CA MET A 96 -2.00 -19.67 17.83
C MET A 96 -0.85 -20.48 18.46
N MET A 97 0.40 -20.03 18.28
CA MET A 97 1.57 -20.65 18.90
C MET A 97 1.58 -20.46 20.42
N LEU A 98 1.15 -19.29 20.93
CA LEU A 98 1.00 -19.04 22.36
C LEU A 98 -0.07 -19.95 22.99
N GLU A 99 -1.22 -20.12 22.33
CA GLU A 99 -2.26 -21.07 22.77
C GLU A 99 -1.72 -22.51 22.81
N THR A 100 -1.00 -22.93 21.77
CA THR A 100 -0.39 -24.26 21.70
C THR A 100 0.61 -24.46 22.85
N ARG A 101 1.41 -23.43 23.16
CA ARG A 101 2.35 -23.44 24.30
C ARG A 101 1.60 -23.59 25.63
N ASP A 102 0.48 -22.89 25.81
CA ASP A 102 -0.30 -22.93 27.05
C ASP A 102 -1.01 -24.28 27.24
N LEU A 103 -1.54 -24.89 26.17
CA LEU A 103 -2.07 -26.26 26.24
C LEU A 103 -0.96 -27.28 26.54
N ALA A 104 0.20 -27.17 25.89
CA ALA A 104 1.34 -28.04 26.13
C ALA A 104 1.82 -27.92 27.59
N LYS A 105 1.83 -26.71 28.14
CA LYS A 105 2.15 -26.44 29.55
C LYS A 105 1.16 -27.10 30.51
N GLN A 106 -0.15 -27.04 30.22
CA GLN A 106 -1.18 -27.69 31.04
C GLN A 106 -1.07 -29.22 31.03
N ASN A 107 -0.63 -29.80 29.91
CA ASN A 107 -0.44 -31.24 29.75
C ASN A 107 0.98 -31.72 30.14
N GLU A 108 1.83 -30.83 30.67
CA GLU A 108 3.24 -31.09 31.00
C GLU A 108 4.06 -31.65 29.80
N ASP A 109 3.62 -31.39 28.57
CA ASP A 109 4.31 -31.80 27.35
C ASP A 109 5.40 -30.80 26.97
N LEU A 110 6.56 -30.96 27.59
CA LEU A 110 7.75 -30.14 27.36
C LEU A 110 8.25 -30.19 25.91
N ARG A 111 7.98 -31.28 25.18
CA ARG A 111 8.44 -31.44 23.79
C ARG A 111 7.64 -30.54 22.87
N THR A 112 6.32 -30.55 23.00
CA THR A 112 5.43 -29.67 22.23
C THR A 112 5.64 -28.20 22.61
N MET A 113 5.89 -27.92 23.89
CA MET A 113 6.20 -26.57 24.36
C MET A 113 7.48 -26.01 23.71
N THR A 114 8.58 -26.78 23.73
CA THR A 114 9.86 -26.39 23.12
C THR A 114 9.73 -26.20 21.60
N ALA A 115 8.92 -27.02 20.93
CA ALA A 115 8.66 -26.88 19.50
C ALA A 115 7.88 -25.58 19.18
N ALA A 116 6.87 -25.24 20.00
CA ALA A 116 6.13 -23.99 19.84
C ALA A 116 7.03 -22.76 20.04
N GLU A 117 7.91 -22.78 21.05
CA GLU A 117 8.87 -21.70 21.32
C GLU A 117 9.88 -21.53 20.20
N LYS A 118 10.41 -22.63 19.63
CA LYS A 118 11.29 -22.58 18.47
C LYS A 118 10.59 -21.95 17.25
N ASN A 119 9.36 -22.36 16.98
CA ASN A 119 8.59 -21.81 15.86
C ASN A 119 8.29 -20.32 16.07
N LEU A 120 8.02 -19.90 17.31
CA LEU A 120 7.81 -18.49 17.66
C LEU A 120 9.08 -17.65 17.46
N MET A 121 10.25 -18.18 17.83
CA MET A 121 11.55 -17.53 17.60
C MET A 121 11.79 -17.27 16.11
N GLN A 122 11.52 -18.27 15.26
CA GLN A 122 11.63 -18.16 13.80
C GLN A 122 10.61 -17.18 13.21
N LEU A 123 9.38 -17.18 13.72
CA LEU A 123 8.33 -16.26 13.27
C LEU A 123 8.71 -14.78 13.51
N MET A 124 9.33 -14.53 14.67
CA MET A 124 9.84 -13.22 15.07
C MET A 124 11.22 -12.89 14.48
N GLN A 125 11.82 -13.83 13.74
CA GLN A 125 13.16 -13.71 13.15
C GLN A 125 14.26 -13.38 14.18
N LEU A 126 14.07 -13.81 15.44
CA LEU A 126 15.06 -13.62 16.51
C LEU A 126 16.29 -14.53 16.34
N ASP A 127 16.23 -15.47 15.39
CA ASP A 127 17.31 -16.33 14.96
C ASP A 127 18.18 -15.71 13.86
N GLN A 128 17.74 -14.60 13.26
CA GLN A 128 18.50 -13.89 12.23
C GLN A 128 19.47 -12.90 12.86
N GLN A 129 20.64 -12.71 12.23
CA GLN A 129 21.55 -11.64 12.61
C GLN A 129 20.90 -10.29 12.28
N ASP A 130 21.03 -9.33 13.18
CA ASP A 130 20.58 -7.97 12.93
C ASP A 130 21.24 -7.45 11.65
N PRO A 131 20.47 -6.83 10.73
CA PRO A 131 21.05 -6.29 9.51
C PRO A 131 22.08 -5.22 9.89
N GLU A 132 23.32 -5.41 9.44
CA GLU A 132 24.32 -4.36 9.55
C GLU A 132 23.80 -3.12 8.82
N LEU A 133 23.74 -2.01 9.55
CA LEU A 133 23.37 -0.73 8.97
C LEU A 133 24.40 -0.41 7.88
N PRO A 134 23.96 0.03 6.68
CA PRO A 134 24.88 0.46 5.64
C PRO A 134 25.74 1.63 6.17
N ASP A 135 27.01 1.68 5.80
CA ASP A 135 27.87 2.80 6.15
C ASP A 135 27.33 4.09 5.51
N TYR A 136 26.75 4.95 6.35
CA TYR A 136 26.15 6.21 5.92
C TYR A 136 27.19 7.18 5.35
N SER A 137 28.48 6.93 5.55
CA SER A 137 29.58 7.73 4.98
C SER A 137 29.68 7.58 3.46
N GLU A 138 29.20 6.47 2.89
CA GLU A 138 29.22 6.19 1.45
C GLU A 138 27.97 6.70 0.72
N LEU A 139 26.94 7.14 1.45
CA LEU A 139 25.73 7.73 0.86
C LEU A 139 26.04 9.10 0.29
N GLN A 140 26.40 9.13 -0.99
CA GLN A 140 26.52 10.39 -1.72
C GLN A 140 25.12 10.96 -2.02
N PRO A 141 24.89 12.27 -1.76
CA PRO A 141 23.66 12.92 -2.21
C PRO A 141 23.57 12.81 -3.73
N ALA A 142 22.37 12.53 -4.24
CA ALA A 142 22.15 12.48 -5.67
C ALA A 142 22.51 13.84 -6.31
N ASP A 143 23.37 13.82 -7.32
CA ASP A 143 23.70 15.00 -8.10
C ASP A 143 22.50 15.34 -9.00
N ILE A 144 21.65 16.27 -8.54
CA ILE A 144 20.47 16.72 -9.28
C ILE A 144 20.91 17.84 -10.21
N THR A 145 21.35 17.48 -11.41
CA THR A 145 21.59 18.46 -12.47
C THR A 145 20.28 18.84 -13.13
N LEU A 146 19.88 20.11 -13.00
CA LEU A 146 18.78 20.70 -13.77
C LEU A 146 19.25 20.93 -15.21
N GLY A 147 19.02 19.97 -16.11
CA GLY A 147 19.32 20.10 -17.54
C GLY A 147 18.09 20.48 -18.37
N PHE A 148 18.31 21.26 -19.42
CA PHE A 148 17.32 21.47 -20.48
C PHE A 148 17.52 20.38 -21.54
N PHE A 149 16.65 19.36 -21.52
CA PHE A 149 16.70 18.22 -22.44
C PHE A 149 15.53 18.26 -23.44
N PRO A 150 15.57 19.15 -24.46
CA PRO A 150 14.48 19.34 -25.42
C PRO A 150 14.19 18.09 -26.27
N GLU A 151 15.14 17.16 -26.38
CA GLU A 151 14.98 15.89 -27.10
C GLU A 151 13.93 14.97 -26.47
N LEU A 152 13.80 15.01 -25.13
CA LEU A 152 12.79 14.23 -24.40
C LEU A 152 11.37 14.70 -24.65
N LEU A 153 11.19 15.93 -25.13
CA LEU A 153 9.88 16.53 -25.35
C LEU A 153 9.18 16.03 -26.62
N LYS A 154 9.86 15.28 -27.52
CA LYS A 154 9.31 14.83 -28.82
C LYS A 154 8.64 15.97 -29.62
N VAL A 155 9.07 17.21 -29.39
CA VAL A 155 8.61 18.37 -30.13
C VAL A 155 9.64 18.62 -31.22
N GLU A 156 9.21 18.67 -32.47
CA GLU A 156 10.06 19.14 -33.57
C GLU A 156 10.40 20.60 -33.30
N LEU A 157 11.66 20.88 -32.97
CA LEU A 157 12.14 22.25 -32.81
C LEU A 157 12.03 22.97 -34.17
N PRO A 158 11.40 24.16 -34.23
CA PRO A 158 11.35 24.92 -35.47
C PRO A 158 12.77 25.25 -35.94
N GLU A 159 13.01 25.23 -37.25
CA GLU A 159 14.34 25.52 -37.81
C GLU A 159 14.89 26.88 -37.34
N GLU A 160 16.21 26.98 -37.17
CA GLU A 160 16.90 28.17 -36.63
C GLU A 160 16.56 29.47 -37.38
N LYS A 161 16.17 29.37 -38.66
CA LYS A 161 15.70 30.49 -39.49
C LYS A 161 14.33 31.02 -39.06
N GLU A 162 13.42 30.16 -38.63
CA GLU A 162 12.08 30.56 -38.19
C GLU A 162 12.12 31.21 -36.80
N LEU A 163 12.97 30.71 -35.89
CA LEU A 163 13.24 31.37 -34.61
C LEU A 163 13.76 32.80 -34.81
N LYS A 164 14.73 32.99 -35.73
CA LYS A 164 15.26 34.34 -36.04
C LYS A 164 14.19 35.28 -36.59
N ARG A 165 13.27 34.78 -37.42
CA ARG A 165 12.11 35.55 -37.93
C ARG A 165 11.11 35.90 -36.82
N GLN A 166 10.81 34.97 -35.93
CA GLN A 166 9.90 35.21 -34.80
C GLN A 166 10.50 36.20 -33.80
N ILE A 167 11.79 36.09 -33.49
CA ILE A 167 12.53 37.06 -32.66
C ILE A 167 12.52 38.45 -33.32
N ALA A 168 12.69 38.54 -34.64
CA ALA A 168 12.63 39.80 -35.37
C ALA A 168 11.23 40.44 -35.30
N LYS A 169 10.16 39.66 -35.52
CA LYS A 169 8.78 40.13 -35.35
C LYS A 169 8.49 40.58 -33.91
N LEU A 170 8.95 39.85 -32.91
CA LEU A 170 8.79 40.21 -31.50
C LEU A 170 9.57 41.48 -31.15
N LYS A 171 10.77 41.69 -31.72
CA LYS A 171 11.53 42.94 -31.59
C LYS A 171 10.83 44.12 -32.27
N GLU A 172 10.19 43.92 -33.42
CA GLU A 172 9.41 44.98 -34.08
C GLU A 172 8.15 45.35 -33.31
N VAL A 173 7.45 44.37 -32.75
CA VAL A 173 6.32 44.60 -31.85
C VAL A 173 6.79 45.32 -30.57
N LYS A 174 7.93 44.92 -29.99
CA LYS A 174 8.54 45.61 -28.84
C LYS A 174 8.88 47.08 -29.16
N ARG A 175 9.37 47.37 -30.38
CA ARG A 175 9.65 48.74 -30.86
C ARG A 175 8.39 49.57 -31.06
N LYS A 176 7.26 48.95 -31.44
CA LYS A 176 5.97 49.63 -31.66
C LYS A 176 5.20 49.92 -30.38
N THR A 177 5.40 49.14 -29.31
CA THR A 177 4.59 49.24 -28.08
C THR A 177 5.26 50.04 -26.95
N ASN A 178 6.51 50.48 -27.11
CA ASN A 178 7.20 51.40 -26.19
C ASN A 178 7.00 51.07 -24.69
N LEU A 179 7.07 49.79 -24.32
CA LEU A 179 7.14 49.42 -22.91
C LEU A 179 8.59 49.39 -22.45
N ASN A 180 8.88 50.31 -21.53
CA ASN A 180 10.14 50.53 -20.90
C ASN A 180 10.51 49.30 -20.04
N VAL A 181 11.62 48.64 -20.36
CA VAL A 181 12.23 47.62 -19.50
C VAL A 181 13.73 47.91 -19.41
N ASP A 182 14.07 49.16 -19.08
CA ASP A 182 15.45 49.58 -18.74
C ASP A 182 15.81 49.22 -17.29
N GLN A 183 15.28 48.12 -16.76
CA GLN A 183 15.67 47.60 -15.44
C GLN A 183 15.81 46.08 -15.46
N LEU A 184 16.63 45.55 -16.37
CA LEU A 184 17.30 44.26 -16.17
C LEU A 184 18.70 44.35 -16.81
N GLU A 185 19.47 45.38 -16.43
CA GLU A 185 20.92 45.20 -16.36
C GLU A 185 21.23 44.35 -15.14
N GLU A 186 22.29 43.55 -15.26
CA GLU A 186 22.94 42.76 -14.21
C GLU A 186 22.33 41.39 -13.87
N ALA A 187 22.52 40.44 -14.80
CA ALA A 187 23.09 39.16 -14.38
C ALA A 187 24.42 39.00 -15.12
N LYS A 188 25.47 39.55 -14.49
CA LYS A 188 26.86 39.22 -14.79
C LYS A 188 26.98 37.72 -14.96
N ILE A 189 27.61 37.34 -16.05
CA ILE A 189 28.32 36.08 -16.21
C ILE A 189 29.28 36.00 -15.01
N ILE A 190 28.94 35.17 -14.04
CA ILE A 190 29.91 34.68 -13.05
C ILE A 190 30.49 33.40 -13.67
N PRO A 191 31.83 33.25 -13.73
CA PRO A 191 32.50 32.14 -14.40
C PRO A 191 32.15 30.77 -13.81
#